data_AF-A0A087VWZ7-F1
#
_entry.id   AF-A0A087VWZ7-F1
#
_cell.length_a   1.000
_cell.length_b   1.000
_cell.length_c   1.000
_cell.angle_alpha   90.00
_cell.angle_beta   90.00
_cell.angle_gamma   90.00
#
_symmetry.space_group_name_H-M   'P 1'
#
loop_
_entity.id
_entity.type
_entity.pdbx_description
1 polymer ?
#
loop_
_entity_poly.entity_id
_entity_poly.type
_entity_poly.pdbx_seq_one_letter_code
_entity_poly.pdbx_strand_id
1 'polypeptide(L)'
;MTSKANQLDLSRDRKAETEEPRSTLVAAPADLPPFEEDMIFEEWLLTAKFNLPLYPRCQRIPLILRALPHDLFVAAVGAGITHDTEVNQCCDTLDQLVIDREEETLARDFFQRSQKADEADKEYARNLQLLAERAFRGCPQNKIANWVAVQFKHGIRPSTLAEKLYEVKTNSLDQLVKLATKKRQELRGPPTFRKPRNWSNAAAFSYRASPRYTPKPVFFSTPVQLSQL
;
A
#
# COMPACT_ATOMS: atom_id res chain seq x y z
N MET A 1 -109.94 -10.80 35.98
CA MET A 1 -109.23 -11.95 36.58
C MET A 1 -107.87 -12.05 35.86
N THR A 2 -106.84 -11.25 36.18
CA THR A 2 -105.86 -11.40 37.29
C THR A 2 -105.35 -12.84 37.45
N SER A 3 -104.06 -13.16 37.61
CA SER A 3 -102.77 -12.46 37.73
C SER A 3 -101.71 -13.58 37.79
N LYS A 4 -100.52 -13.51 37.19
CA LYS A 4 -99.24 -13.01 37.75
C LYS A 4 -98.17 -13.27 36.67
N ALA A 5 -97.32 -12.34 36.22
CA ALA A 5 -96.36 -11.44 36.88
C ALA A 5 -95.00 -12.08 37.18
N ASN A 6 -93.96 -11.39 36.68
CA ASN A 6 -92.52 -11.32 37.04
C ASN A 6 -91.59 -11.79 35.92
N GLN A 7 -90.57 -11.07 35.46
CA GLN A 7 -89.95 -9.74 35.73
C GLN A 7 -89.14 -9.44 34.44
N LEU A 8 -89.34 -8.32 33.74
CA LEU A 8 -88.56 -7.06 33.85
C LEU A 8 -87.07 -7.25 34.15
N ASP A 9 -86.22 -7.08 33.13
CA ASP A 9 -85.11 -6.15 33.30
C ASP A 9 -84.72 -5.43 32.00
N LEU A 10 -84.37 -4.17 32.19
CA LEU A 10 -84.21 -3.09 31.22
C LEU A 10 -82.72 -2.79 31.02
N SER A 11 -82.40 -2.30 29.81
CA SER A 11 -81.15 -1.63 29.43
C SER A 11 -79.96 -2.56 29.13
N ARG A 12 -79.06 -2.27 28.21
CA ARG A 12 -78.62 -0.97 27.68
C ARG A 12 -77.86 -1.22 26.39
N ASP A 13 -78.11 -0.41 25.37
CA ASP A 13 -77.18 -0.23 24.26
C ASP A 13 -75.79 0.11 24.81
N ARG A 14 -74.81 -0.75 24.54
CA ARG A 14 -73.39 -0.38 24.57
C ARG A 14 -72.76 -0.87 23.27
N LYS A 15 -72.55 0.14 22.42
CA LYS A 15 -71.52 0.27 21.37
C LYS A 15 -70.62 -0.94 21.24
N ALA A 16 -70.62 -1.51 20.03
CA ALA A 16 -69.48 -2.24 19.50
C ALA A 16 -68.25 -1.35 19.65
N GLU A 17 -67.44 -1.62 20.67
CA GLU A 17 -66.06 -1.18 20.72
C GLU A 17 -65.37 -1.89 19.56
N THR A 18 -65.19 -1.12 18.49
CA THR A 18 -64.19 -1.41 17.49
C THR A 18 -62.87 -1.43 18.25
N GLU A 19 -62.38 -2.62 18.61
CA GLU A 19 -61.00 -2.77 19.06
C GLU A 19 -60.14 -2.29 17.88
N GLU A 20 -59.72 -1.04 18.01
CA GLU A 20 -58.62 -0.43 17.29
C GLU A 20 -57.48 -1.47 17.26
N PRO A 21 -56.94 -1.82 16.08
CA PRO A 21 -55.82 -2.74 16.03
C PRO A 21 -54.71 -2.08 16.83
N ARG A 22 -54.39 -2.66 17.99
CA ARG A 22 -53.24 -2.26 18.82
C ARG A 22 -52.05 -2.27 17.88
N SER A 23 -51.67 -1.07 17.44
CA SER A 23 -50.50 -0.83 16.62
C SER A 23 -49.34 -1.26 17.47
N THR A 24 -48.93 -2.50 17.27
CA THR A 24 -47.69 -3.01 17.85
C THR A 24 -46.63 -2.18 17.16
N LEU A 25 -46.11 -1.20 17.89
CA LEU A 25 -44.94 -0.44 17.52
C LEU A 25 -43.80 -1.46 17.46
N VAL A 26 -43.69 -2.14 16.32
CA VAL A 26 -42.53 -2.93 15.96
C VAL A 26 -41.39 -1.93 16.01
N ALA A 27 -40.48 -2.11 16.97
CA ALA A 27 -39.26 -1.32 17.03
C ALA A 27 -38.64 -1.33 15.62
N ALA A 28 -38.45 -0.13 15.06
CA ALA A 28 -37.80 0.00 13.76
C ALA A 28 -36.47 -0.78 13.85
N PRO A 29 -36.13 -1.62 12.85
CA PRO A 29 -34.83 -2.27 12.84
C PRO A 29 -33.76 -1.19 12.95
N ALA A 30 -32.73 -1.43 13.77
CA ALA A 30 -31.63 -0.49 13.94
C ALA A 30 -31.00 -0.19 12.58
N ASP A 31 -30.86 1.10 12.24
CA ASP A 31 -30.26 1.56 10.99
C ASP A 31 -28.94 0.80 10.71
N LEU A 32 -28.62 0.62 9.42
CA LEU A 32 -27.34 0.03 9.03
C LEU A 32 -26.20 0.85 9.63
N PRO A 33 -25.16 0.21 10.20
CA PRO A 33 -24.00 0.93 10.70
C PRO A 33 -23.36 1.73 9.55
N PRO A 34 -22.95 2.99 9.77
CA PRO A 34 -22.18 3.74 8.79
C PRO A 34 -20.92 2.97 8.37
N PHE A 35 -20.55 3.09 7.10
CA PHE A 35 -19.26 2.65 6.59
C PHE A 35 -18.21 3.69 6.97
N GLU A 36 -17.27 3.29 7.82
CA GLU A 36 -16.12 4.10 8.21
C GLU A 36 -14.88 3.72 7.38
N GLU A 37 -13.98 4.67 7.12
CA GLU A 37 -12.84 4.47 6.20
C GLU A 37 -11.81 3.44 6.70
N ASP A 38 -11.80 3.12 7.99
CA ASP A 38 -10.95 2.10 8.59
C ASP A 38 -11.56 0.68 8.52
N MET A 39 -12.84 0.56 8.13
CA MET A 39 -13.50 -0.71 7.93
C MET A 39 -13.15 -1.33 6.57
N ILE A 40 -13.10 -2.66 6.52
CA ILE A 40 -13.00 -3.39 5.26
C ILE A 40 -14.38 -3.32 4.58
N PHE A 41 -14.44 -2.66 3.41
CA PHE A 41 -15.69 -2.43 2.69
C PHE A 41 -16.47 -3.72 2.41
N GLU A 42 -15.77 -4.80 2.02
CA GLU A 42 -16.36 -6.11 1.75
C GLU A 42 -17.06 -6.71 2.98
N GLU A 43 -16.46 -6.58 4.17
CA GLU A 43 -17.03 -7.08 5.43
C GLU A 43 -18.24 -6.26 5.86
N TRP A 44 -18.14 -4.93 5.74
CA TRP A 44 -19.25 -4.03 5.97
C TRP A 44 -20.43 -4.33 5.03
N LEU A 45 -20.16 -4.45 3.74
CA LEU A 45 -21.19 -4.71 2.72
C LEU A 45 -21.83 -6.08 2.90
N LEU A 46 -21.05 -7.10 3.26
CA LEU A 46 -21.57 -8.43 3.59
C LEU A 46 -22.54 -8.37 4.77
N THR A 47 -22.16 -7.65 5.83
CA THR A 47 -23.00 -7.45 7.01
C THR A 47 -24.26 -6.66 6.65
N ALA A 48 -24.15 -5.60 5.85
CA ALA A 48 -25.29 -4.84 5.38
C ALA A 48 -26.25 -5.75 4.57
N LYS A 49 -25.73 -6.48 3.58
CA LYS A 49 -26.50 -7.42 2.74
C LYS A 49 -27.27 -8.46 3.55
N PHE A 50 -26.65 -9.00 4.61
CA PHE A 50 -27.32 -9.94 5.50
C PHE A 50 -28.54 -9.34 6.21
N ASN A 51 -28.49 -8.06 6.56
CA ASN A 51 -29.55 -7.35 7.28
C ASN A 51 -30.62 -6.72 6.36
N LEU A 52 -30.31 -6.46 5.09
CA LEU A 52 -31.26 -5.84 4.13
C LEU A 52 -32.62 -6.56 3.99
N PRO A 53 -32.72 -7.90 4.08
CA PRO A 53 -34.01 -8.60 4.06
C PRO A 53 -34.98 -8.20 5.18
N LEU A 54 -34.49 -7.61 6.28
CA LEU A 54 -35.30 -7.10 7.40
C LEU A 54 -36.13 -5.86 7.00
N TYR A 55 -35.82 -5.24 5.86
CA TYR A 55 -36.43 -3.98 5.43
C TYR A 55 -37.32 -4.14 4.19
N PRO A 56 -38.38 -3.31 4.05
CA PRO A 56 -39.15 -3.18 2.83
C PRO A 56 -38.26 -2.88 1.63
N ARG A 57 -38.60 -3.44 0.45
CA ARG A 57 -37.78 -3.32 -0.77
C ARG A 57 -37.43 -1.87 -1.13
N CYS A 58 -38.39 -0.96 -1.03
CA CYS A 58 -38.21 0.47 -1.34
C CYS A 58 -37.25 1.21 -0.38
N GLN A 59 -36.90 0.63 0.77
CA GLN A 59 -36.01 1.24 1.75
C GLN A 59 -34.57 0.72 1.65
N ARG A 60 -34.35 -0.42 0.99
CA ARG A 60 -33.04 -1.10 0.99
C ARG A 60 -31.93 -0.25 0.39
N ILE A 61 -32.13 0.31 -0.80
CA ILE A 61 -31.11 1.15 -1.43
C ILE A 61 -30.89 2.46 -0.64
N PRO A 62 -31.94 3.21 -0.25
CA PRO A 62 -31.75 4.37 0.63
C PRO A 62 -30.98 4.08 1.91
N LEU A 63 -31.16 2.92 2.53
CA LEU A 63 -30.42 2.52 3.73
C LEU A 63 -28.93 2.31 3.46
N ILE A 64 -28.58 1.61 2.38
CA ILE A 64 -27.18 1.44 1.98
C ILE A 64 -26.55 2.81 1.74
N LEU A 65 -27.19 3.63 0.91
CA LEU A 65 -26.65 4.93 0.50
C LEU A 65 -26.45 5.90 1.67
N ARG A 66 -27.34 5.88 2.67
CA ARG A 66 -27.21 6.71 3.89
C ARG A 66 -26.05 6.30 4.78
N ALA A 67 -25.65 5.04 4.71
CA ALA A 67 -24.52 4.52 5.47
C ALA A 67 -23.18 4.77 4.75
N LEU A 68 -23.15 5.31 3.52
CA LEU A 68 -21.91 5.61 2.80
C LEU A 68 -21.33 6.98 3.20
N PRO A 69 -19.99 7.13 3.16
CA PRO A 69 -19.32 8.42 3.09
C PRO A 69 -19.85 9.27 1.93
N HIS A 70 -19.78 10.59 2.09
CA HIS A 70 -20.40 11.53 1.16
C HIS A 70 -19.88 11.42 -0.27
N ASP A 71 -18.58 11.22 -0.45
CA ASP A 71 -17.94 11.07 -1.77
C ASP A 71 -18.43 9.81 -2.50
N LEU A 72 -18.50 8.68 -1.78
CA LEU A 72 -18.98 7.41 -2.33
C LEU A 72 -20.49 7.46 -2.62
N PHE A 73 -21.27 8.15 -1.78
CA PHE A 73 -22.67 8.44 -2.05
C PHE A 73 -22.85 9.22 -3.36
N VAL A 74 -22.10 10.31 -3.55
CA VAL A 74 -22.17 11.13 -4.77
C VAL A 74 -21.76 10.30 -5.99
N ALA A 75 -20.71 9.48 -5.87
CA ALA A 75 -20.27 8.59 -6.94
C ALA A 75 -21.33 7.55 -7.31
N ALA A 76 -22.00 6.95 -6.32
CA ALA A 76 -23.07 5.98 -6.54
C ALA A 76 -24.26 6.59 -7.29
N VAL A 77 -24.69 7.80 -6.89
CA VAL A 77 -25.75 8.53 -7.61
C VAL A 77 -25.29 8.89 -9.03
N GLY A 78 -24.04 9.31 -9.20
CA GLY A 78 -23.43 9.60 -10.51
C GLY A 78 -23.35 8.36 -11.42
N ALA A 79 -23.19 7.17 -10.84
CA ALA A 79 -23.21 5.88 -11.54
C ALA A 79 -24.63 5.40 -11.87
N GLY A 80 -25.67 6.18 -11.52
CA GLY A 80 -27.06 5.87 -11.85
C GLY A 80 -27.79 5.02 -10.81
N ILE A 81 -27.25 4.86 -9.60
CA ILE A 81 -27.97 4.20 -8.51
C ILE A 81 -29.18 5.06 -8.11
N THR A 82 -30.36 4.45 -8.14
CA THR A 82 -31.64 5.03 -7.74
C THR A 82 -32.29 4.21 -6.63
N HIS A 83 -33.35 4.73 -6.01
CA HIS A 83 -34.08 4.02 -4.94
C HIS A 83 -34.70 2.69 -5.38
N ASP A 84 -34.96 2.52 -6.68
CA ASP A 84 -35.54 1.31 -7.28
C ASP A 84 -34.48 0.33 -7.82
N THR A 85 -33.19 0.66 -7.70
CA THR A 85 -32.12 -0.22 -8.18
C THR A 85 -32.14 -1.54 -7.43
N GLU A 86 -31.87 -2.65 -8.12
CA GLU A 86 -31.77 -3.93 -7.44
C GLU A 86 -30.57 -3.95 -6.48
N VAL A 87 -30.74 -4.60 -5.33
CA VAL A 87 -29.71 -4.65 -4.28
C VAL A 87 -28.39 -5.19 -4.84
N ASN A 88 -28.43 -6.26 -5.63
CA ASN A 88 -27.21 -6.84 -6.19
C ASN A 88 -26.52 -5.87 -7.15
N GLN A 89 -27.26 -5.22 -8.04
CA GLN A 89 -26.72 -4.21 -8.95
C GLN A 89 -26.09 -3.03 -8.17
N CYS A 90 -26.74 -2.60 -7.09
CA CYS A 90 -26.20 -1.58 -6.20
C CYS A 90 -24.88 -2.04 -5.56
N CYS A 91 -24.84 -3.26 -4.99
CA CYS A 91 -23.61 -3.82 -4.42
C CYS A 91 -22.49 -3.91 -5.45
N ASP A 92 -22.75 -4.48 -6.63
CA ASP A 92 -21.74 -4.64 -7.68
C ASP A 92 -21.19 -3.28 -8.15
N THR A 93 -22.06 -2.27 -8.24
CA THR A 93 -21.66 -0.90 -8.60
C THR A 93 -20.81 -0.27 -7.48
N LEU A 94 -21.20 -0.44 -6.22
CA LEU A 94 -20.45 0.09 -5.09
C LEU A 94 -19.07 -0.59 -4.96
N ASP A 95 -19.00 -1.90 -5.14
CA ASP A 95 -17.74 -2.66 -5.16
C ASP A 95 -16.80 -2.08 -6.23
N GLN A 96 -17.31 -1.84 -7.44
CA GLN A 96 -16.52 -1.22 -8.51
C GLN A 96 -16.07 0.21 -8.15
N LEU A 97 -16.95 1.03 -7.57
CA LEU A 97 -16.60 2.41 -7.19
C LEU A 97 -15.51 2.46 -6.12
N VAL A 98 -15.53 1.52 -5.16
CA VAL A 98 -14.48 1.42 -4.14
C VAL A 98 -13.15 1.01 -4.77
N ILE A 99 -13.16 0.06 -5.70
CA ILE A 99 -11.98 -0.33 -6.48
C ILE A 99 -11.44 0.85 -7.27
N ASP A 100 -12.30 1.57 -7.99
CA ASP A 100 -11.92 2.73 -8.81
C ASP A 100 -11.30 3.84 -7.95
N ARG A 101 -11.87 4.11 -6.76
CA ARG A 101 -11.31 5.08 -5.80
C ARG A 101 -9.93 4.65 -5.28
N GLU A 102 -9.75 3.36 -4.98
CA GLU A 102 -8.45 2.80 -4.58
C GLU A 102 -7.43 2.97 -5.72
N GLU A 103 -7.79 2.56 -6.93
CA GLU A 103 -6.91 2.66 -8.11
C GLU A 103 -6.52 4.11 -8.42
N GLU A 104 -7.45 5.05 -8.33
CA GLU A 104 -7.16 6.48 -8.53
C GLU A 104 -6.17 7.01 -7.48
N THR A 105 -6.31 6.59 -6.23
CA THR A 105 -5.41 6.99 -5.14
C THR A 105 -4.01 6.42 -5.37
N LEU A 106 -3.91 5.13 -5.71
CA LEU A 106 -2.65 4.48 -6.01
C LEU A 106 -1.98 5.05 -7.27
N ALA A 107 -2.76 5.46 -8.27
CA ALA A 107 -2.25 6.13 -9.47
C ALA A 107 -1.63 7.50 -9.12
N ARG A 108 -2.28 8.29 -8.25
CA ARG A 108 -1.72 9.54 -7.73
C ARG A 108 -0.40 9.30 -7.00
N ASP A 109 -0.36 8.31 -6.11
CA ASP A 109 0.86 7.91 -5.41
C ASP A 109 1.97 7.49 -6.37
N PHE A 110 1.63 6.72 -7.42
CA PHE A 110 2.57 6.27 -8.44
C PHE A 110 3.28 7.45 -9.13
N PHE A 111 2.53 8.43 -9.61
CA PHE A 111 3.10 9.59 -10.32
C PHE A 111 3.94 10.49 -9.40
N GLN A 112 3.62 10.54 -8.10
CA GLN A 112 4.36 11.33 -7.12
C GLN A 112 5.56 10.57 -6.52
N ARG A 113 5.72 9.28 -6.83
CA ARG A 113 6.70 8.43 -6.16
C ARG A 113 8.15 8.70 -6.60
N SER A 114 8.92 9.36 -5.73
CA SER A 114 10.39 9.47 -5.83
C SER A 114 11.10 8.49 -4.90
N GLN A 115 12.28 8.01 -5.27
CA GLN A 115 13.14 7.13 -4.44
C GLN A 115 13.45 7.78 -3.08
N LYS A 116 13.33 7.01 -1.99
CA LYS A 116 13.73 7.50 -0.66
C LYS A 116 15.26 7.54 -0.52
N ALA A 117 15.80 8.29 0.44
CA ALA A 117 17.25 8.53 0.55
C ALA A 117 18.06 7.24 0.83
N ASP A 118 17.45 6.29 1.54
CA ASP A 118 18.01 5.01 1.98
C ASP A 118 17.51 3.82 1.16
N GLU A 119 16.57 4.03 0.24
CA GLU A 119 15.96 2.98 -0.57
C GLU A 119 16.90 2.54 -1.71
N ALA A 120 17.18 1.25 -1.77
CA ALA A 120 18.02 0.69 -2.84
C ALA A 120 17.32 0.76 -4.20
N ASP A 121 18.07 0.87 -5.31
CA ASP A 121 17.49 1.00 -6.66
C ASP A 121 16.56 -0.16 -7.01
N LYS A 122 16.93 -1.38 -6.61
CA LYS A 122 16.14 -2.59 -6.84
C LYS A 122 14.86 -2.60 -6.01
N GLU A 123 14.90 -2.07 -4.80
CA GLU A 123 13.74 -1.97 -3.92
C GLU A 123 12.77 -0.91 -4.45
N TYR A 124 13.29 0.27 -4.83
CA TYR A 124 12.53 1.31 -5.48
C TYR A 124 11.80 0.81 -6.73
N ALA A 125 12.51 0.11 -7.61
CA ALA A 125 11.92 -0.49 -8.81
C ALA A 125 10.80 -1.49 -8.49
N ARG A 126 10.98 -2.35 -7.49
CA ARG A 126 9.96 -3.33 -7.05
C ARG A 126 8.73 -2.64 -6.48
N ASN A 127 8.93 -1.67 -5.59
CA ASN A 127 7.85 -0.92 -4.98
C ASN A 127 7.05 -0.15 -6.03
N LEU A 128 7.74 0.42 -7.02
CA LEU A 128 7.12 1.15 -8.12
C LEU A 128 6.30 0.21 -9.04
N GLN A 129 6.82 -0.98 -9.33
CA GLN A 129 6.12 -2.00 -10.11
C GLN A 129 4.84 -2.46 -9.40
N LEU A 130 4.93 -2.81 -8.11
CA LEU A 130 3.77 -3.23 -7.31
C LEU A 130 2.70 -2.15 -7.24
N LEU A 131 3.11 -0.89 -7.07
CA LEU A 131 2.19 0.24 -7.05
C LEU A 131 1.47 0.41 -8.38
N ALA A 132 2.18 0.30 -9.50
CA ALA A 132 1.60 0.40 -10.83
C ALA A 132 0.65 -0.77 -11.14
N GLU A 133 1.00 -1.99 -10.76
CA GLU A 133 0.15 -3.17 -10.97
C GLU A 133 -1.18 -3.07 -10.23
N ARG A 134 -1.18 -2.48 -9.03
CA ARG A 134 -2.42 -2.23 -8.27
C ARG A 134 -3.20 -1.02 -8.78
N ALA A 135 -2.51 0.06 -9.17
CA ALA A 135 -3.14 1.28 -9.67
C ALA A 135 -3.79 1.12 -11.05
N PHE A 136 -3.34 0.14 -11.85
CA PHE A 136 -3.72 0.01 -13.25
C PHE A 136 -4.12 -1.43 -13.60
N ARG A 137 -4.89 -2.13 -12.75
CA ARG A 137 -5.23 -3.56 -12.93
C ARG A 137 -5.90 -3.87 -14.26
N GLY A 138 -6.67 -2.93 -14.82
CA GLY A 138 -7.30 -3.06 -16.14
C GLY A 138 -6.38 -2.78 -17.35
N CYS A 139 -5.14 -2.35 -17.14
CA CYS A 139 -4.24 -1.97 -18.22
C CYS A 139 -3.37 -3.13 -18.73
N PRO A 140 -3.05 -3.16 -20.04
CA PRO A 140 -2.08 -4.10 -20.58
C PRO A 140 -0.71 -3.99 -19.90
N GLN A 141 -0.09 -5.12 -19.55
CA GLN A 141 1.21 -5.18 -18.84
C GLN A 141 2.33 -4.43 -19.57
N ASN A 142 2.33 -4.40 -20.90
CA ASN A 142 3.34 -3.66 -21.67
C ASN A 142 3.23 -2.15 -21.48
N LYS A 143 2.01 -1.60 -21.27
CA LYS A 143 1.81 -0.18 -20.96
C LYS A 143 2.29 0.11 -19.54
N ILE A 144 1.92 -0.73 -18.58
CA ILE A 144 2.36 -0.61 -17.18
C ILE A 144 3.90 -0.62 -17.12
N ALA A 145 4.56 -1.57 -17.78
CA ALA A 145 6.02 -1.64 -17.83
C ALA A 145 6.67 -0.37 -18.40
N ASN A 146 6.07 0.22 -19.45
CA ASN A 146 6.56 1.48 -20.01
C ASN A 146 6.40 2.65 -19.02
N TRP A 147 5.25 2.76 -18.34
CA TRP A 147 5.04 3.80 -17.33
C TRP A 147 5.98 3.64 -16.13
N VAL A 148 6.18 2.41 -15.64
CA VAL A 148 7.14 2.10 -14.57
C VAL A 148 8.56 2.49 -14.97
N ALA A 149 8.98 2.18 -16.21
CA ALA A 149 10.30 2.56 -16.70
C ALA A 149 10.49 4.09 -16.77
N VAL A 150 9.48 4.83 -17.24
CA VAL A 150 9.50 6.30 -17.28
C VAL A 150 9.54 6.88 -15.87
N GLN A 151 8.66 6.41 -14.98
CA GLN A 151 8.58 6.90 -13.61
C GLN A 151 9.85 6.55 -12.82
N PHE A 152 10.46 5.40 -13.07
CA PHE A 152 11.75 5.02 -12.47
C PHE A 152 12.86 6.01 -12.88
N LYS A 153 12.96 6.36 -14.17
CA LYS A 153 13.95 7.35 -14.64
C LYS A 153 13.74 8.72 -13.99
N HIS A 154 12.48 9.14 -13.85
CA HIS A 154 12.13 10.45 -13.32
C HIS A 154 12.31 10.54 -11.79
N GLY A 155 11.85 9.53 -11.05
CA GLY A 155 11.81 9.57 -9.59
C GLY A 155 13.07 9.05 -8.89
N ILE A 156 14.04 8.50 -9.61
CA ILE A 156 15.30 8.01 -9.00
C ILE A 156 16.16 9.15 -8.47
N ARG A 157 16.83 8.91 -7.34
CA ARG A 157 17.73 9.88 -6.70
C ARG A 157 19.20 9.44 -6.81
N PRO A 158 20.15 10.38 -6.79
CA PRO A 158 19.98 11.82 -6.93
C PRO A 158 19.60 12.24 -8.36
N SER A 159 19.15 13.48 -8.58
CA SER A 159 18.72 13.97 -9.90
C SER A 159 19.80 13.84 -10.99
N THR A 160 21.08 13.90 -10.63
CA THR A 160 22.21 13.66 -11.55
C THR A 160 22.24 12.24 -12.12
N LEU A 161 21.61 11.28 -11.43
CA LEU A 161 21.41 9.93 -11.91
C LEU A 161 20.20 9.87 -12.87
N ALA A 162 19.13 10.58 -12.55
CA ALA A 162 17.93 10.67 -13.39
C ALA A 162 18.24 11.22 -14.78
N GLU A 163 19.03 12.30 -14.87
CA GLU A 163 19.48 12.89 -16.13
C GLU A 163 20.19 11.86 -17.04
N LYS A 164 21.14 11.11 -16.47
CA LYS A 164 21.87 10.05 -17.19
C LYS A 164 20.98 8.90 -17.65
N LEU A 165 19.92 8.60 -16.91
CA LEU A 165 18.99 7.53 -17.23
C LEU A 165 17.93 7.96 -18.26
N TYR A 166 17.63 9.26 -18.34
CA TYR A 166 16.69 9.82 -19.30
C TYR A 166 17.17 9.66 -20.76
N GLU A 167 18.48 9.78 -20.99
CA GLU A 167 19.10 9.60 -22.30
C GLU A 167 19.01 8.15 -22.84
N VAL A 168 18.70 7.18 -21.97
CA VAL A 168 18.72 5.77 -22.32
C VAL A 168 17.39 5.37 -22.95
N LYS A 169 17.42 4.86 -24.19
CA LYS A 169 16.23 4.42 -24.95
C LYS A 169 15.64 3.07 -24.51
N THR A 170 16.02 2.54 -23.35
CA THR A 170 15.47 1.27 -22.86
C THR A 170 14.24 1.49 -21.98
N ASN A 171 13.26 0.61 -22.13
CA ASN A 171 12.09 0.48 -21.26
C ASN A 171 12.19 -0.78 -20.37
N SER A 172 13.31 -1.49 -20.40
CA SER A 172 13.53 -2.64 -19.53
C SER A 172 13.92 -2.15 -18.13
N LEU A 173 13.04 -2.36 -17.15
CA LEU A 173 13.28 -1.99 -15.75
C LEU A 173 14.55 -2.64 -15.20
N ASP A 174 14.80 -3.92 -15.50
CA ASP A 174 16.02 -4.62 -15.07
C ASP A 174 17.31 -3.98 -15.63
N GLN A 175 17.28 -3.54 -16.89
CA GLN A 175 18.42 -2.83 -17.48
C GLN A 175 18.63 -1.47 -16.82
N LEU A 176 17.54 -0.75 -16.53
CA LEU A 176 17.60 0.55 -15.84
C LEU A 176 18.15 0.41 -14.43
N VAL A 177 17.72 -0.60 -13.66
CA VAL A 177 18.24 -0.87 -12.32
C VAL A 177 19.73 -1.20 -12.36
N LYS A 178 20.15 -2.10 -13.25
CA LYS A 178 21.58 -2.44 -13.41
C LYS A 178 22.43 -1.22 -13.75
N LEU A 179 21.94 -0.38 -14.66
CA LEU A 179 22.63 0.84 -15.05
C LEU A 179 22.68 1.86 -13.91
N ALA A 180 21.57 2.06 -13.21
CA ALA A 180 21.47 2.96 -12.05
C ALA A 180 22.48 2.56 -10.97
N THR A 181 22.51 1.27 -10.61
CA THR A 181 23.44 0.75 -9.60
C THR A 181 24.90 0.93 -10.01
N LYS A 182 25.23 0.68 -11.29
CA LYS A 182 26.58 0.94 -11.82
C LYS A 182 26.95 2.42 -11.74
N LYS A 183 26.05 3.31 -12.19
CA LYS A 183 26.28 4.77 -12.16
C LYS A 183 26.38 5.31 -10.75
N ARG A 184 25.65 4.76 -9.80
CA ARG A 184 25.75 5.09 -8.38
C ARG A 184 27.12 4.70 -7.81
N GLN A 185 27.65 3.54 -8.18
CA GLN A 185 29.01 3.13 -7.80
C GLN A 185 30.07 4.08 -8.38
N GLU A 186 29.93 4.49 -9.65
CA GLU A 186 30.82 5.48 -10.27
C GLU A 186 30.78 6.83 -9.52
N LEU A 187 29.59 7.29 -9.13
CA LEU A 187 29.40 8.55 -8.38
C LEU A 187 29.93 8.49 -6.95
N ARG A 188 29.96 7.31 -6.33
CA ARG A 188 30.47 7.13 -4.96
C ARG A 188 32.00 7.31 -4.87
N GLY A 189 32.69 7.35 -6.00
CA GLY A 189 34.15 7.40 -6.09
C GLY A 189 34.82 6.06 -5.73
N PRO A 190 36.15 5.95 -5.87
CA PRO A 190 36.88 4.78 -5.42
C PRO A 190 36.59 4.53 -3.94
N PRO A 191 36.51 3.26 -3.48
CA PRO A 191 36.49 3.00 -2.05
C PRO A 191 37.67 3.74 -1.44
N THR A 192 37.41 4.60 -0.47
CA THR A 192 38.47 5.21 0.32
C THR A 192 39.22 4.06 0.98
N PHE A 193 40.31 3.61 0.34
CA PHE A 193 41.34 2.86 1.01
C PHE A 193 41.79 3.78 2.14
N ARG A 194 41.24 3.57 3.35
CA ARG A 194 41.89 4.02 4.56
C ARG A 194 43.25 3.34 4.52
N LYS A 195 44.27 4.08 4.09
CA LYS A 195 45.66 3.73 4.31
C LYS A 195 45.74 3.30 5.77
N PRO A 196 46.19 2.08 6.10
CA PRO A 196 46.53 1.76 7.47
C PRO A 196 47.52 2.84 7.91
N ARG A 197 47.12 3.65 8.88
CA ARG A 197 47.96 4.67 9.48
C ARG A 197 48.93 3.96 10.41
N ASN A 198 49.85 3.18 9.85
CA ASN A 198 50.99 2.54 10.51
C ASN A 198 51.93 1.94 9.44
N TRP A 199 52.56 2.81 8.66
CA TRP A 199 53.84 2.47 8.01
C TRP A 199 54.75 3.68 7.98
N SER A 200 54.98 4.24 9.16
CA SER A 200 56.08 5.16 9.40
C SER A 200 56.76 4.63 10.65
N ASN A 201 57.76 3.76 10.47
CA ASN A 201 58.91 3.51 11.35
C ASN A 201 59.68 2.27 10.83
N ALA A 202 60.33 2.44 9.68
CA ALA A 202 61.40 1.55 9.25
C ALA A 202 62.54 2.41 8.67
N ALA A 203 63.11 3.28 9.51
CA ALA A 203 64.43 3.90 9.32
C ALA A 203 64.81 4.71 10.56
N ALA A 204 65.18 4.02 11.63
CA ALA A 204 65.94 4.63 12.72
C ALA A 204 67.00 3.64 13.20
N PHE A 205 67.98 3.39 12.34
CA PHE A 205 69.30 2.97 12.79
C PHE A 205 70.33 3.92 12.18
N SER A 206 70.71 4.89 12.99
CA SER A 206 71.81 5.81 12.73
C SER A 206 73.13 5.07 12.91
N TYR A 207 73.83 4.81 11.81
CA TYR A 207 75.28 4.61 11.87
C TYR A 207 75.91 5.73 11.05
N ARG A 208 76.34 6.75 11.78
CA ARG A 208 77.16 7.85 11.29
C ARG A 208 78.49 7.26 10.82
N ALA A 209 78.76 7.33 9.53
CA ALA A 209 80.08 7.03 8.99
C ALA A 209 81.11 8.03 9.53
N SER A 210 82.26 7.52 9.97
CA SER A 210 83.51 8.29 9.97
C SER A 210 84.67 7.34 9.65
N PRO A 211 85.67 7.76 8.84
CA PRO A 211 86.54 6.87 8.11
C PRO A 211 87.86 6.61 8.86
N ARG A 212 88.41 5.40 8.70
CA ARG A 212 89.85 5.04 8.61
C ARG A 212 90.03 3.59 9.09
N TYR A 213 90.24 2.65 8.18
CA TYR A 213 91.35 1.68 8.26
C TYR A 213 91.43 0.83 6.98
N THR A 214 92.65 0.63 6.47
CA THR A 214 92.99 -0.18 5.31
C THR A 214 92.99 -1.69 5.66
N PRO A 215 92.57 -2.58 4.74
CA PRO A 215 92.61 -4.01 5.01
C PRO A 215 93.98 -4.60 4.64
N LYS A 216 94.47 -5.52 5.48
CA LYS A 216 95.42 -6.54 5.04
C LYS A 216 94.71 -7.90 5.06
N PRO A 217 94.91 -8.74 4.04
CA PRO A 217 94.20 -10.01 3.91
C PRO A 217 94.94 -11.08 4.71
N VAL A 218 94.29 -12.23 4.98
CA VAL A 218 94.78 -13.55 4.57
C VAL A 218 93.90 -14.70 5.10
N PHE A 219 93.36 -15.45 4.14
CA PHE A 219 93.24 -16.91 3.97
C PHE A 219 92.43 -17.81 4.93
N PHE A 220 91.55 -18.57 4.25
CA PHE A 220 91.11 -19.97 4.42
C PHE A 220 90.69 -20.51 5.79
N SER A 221 89.44 -20.99 5.87
CA SER A 221 89.10 -22.40 5.60
C SER A 221 87.67 -22.70 6.08
N THR A 222 86.86 -23.26 5.18
CA THR A 222 85.70 -24.10 5.49
C THR A 222 86.15 -25.44 6.10
N PRO A 223 85.26 -26.37 6.50
CA PRO A 223 83.83 -26.29 6.87
C PRO A 223 83.60 -26.99 8.24
N VAL A 224 82.35 -27.18 8.67
CA VAL A 224 81.80 -28.50 9.04
C VAL A 224 80.31 -28.35 9.39
N GLN A 225 79.51 -29.21 8.78
CA GLN A 225 78.08 -29.43 9.05
C GLN A 225 77.86 -29.99 10.46
N LEU A 226 76.68 -29.79 11.03
CA LEU A 226 75.97 -30.89 11.70
C LEU A 226 74.45 -30.63 11.70
N SER A 227 73.77 -31.54 11.02
CA SER A 227 72.35 -31.87 11.08
C SER A 227 71.91 -32.36 12.47
N GLN A 228 70.64 -32.13 12.82
CA GLN A 228 69.65 -33.11 13.32
C GLN A 228 68.36 -32.35 13.68
N LEU A 229 67.27 -32.63 12.95
CA LEU A 229 66.09 -33.42 13.35
C LEU A 229 65.22 -32.72 14.42
#